data_AF-A0A966VCK9-F1
#
_entry.id   AF-A0A966VCK9-F1
#
_cell.length_a   1.000
_cell.length_b   1.000
_cell.length_c   1.000
_cell.angle_alpha   90.00
_cell.angle_beta   90.00
_cell.angle_gamma   90.00
#
_symmetry.space_group_name_H-M   'P 1'
#
loop_
_entity.id
_entity.type
_entity.pdbx_description
1 polymer ?
#
loop_
_entity_poly.entity_id
_entity_poly.type
_entity_poly.pdbx_seq_one_letter_code
_entity_poly.pdbx_strand_id
1 'polypeptide(L)'
;MRAPVFAVLAVALLPGACGRQPEREMPVARTDEIPGAWLTSNGSWEVRVDWETGPRAGTVDNVARLTIAPHGDAKFLPQLVQVTPWMTIHGHGSGNVRPVVDFTGDNPGTFRVSNIYFVMSGPWDLKIAISGDGFTENVVVPVEVPRE
;
A
#
# COMPACT_ATOMS: atom_id res chain seq x y z
N MET A 1 17.83 -38.03 70.74
CA MET A 1 16.77 -37.04 70.44
C MET A 1 17.01 -36.49 69.04
N ARG A 2 15.94 -36.26 68.28
CA ARG A 2 15.91 -36.06 66.82
C ARG A 2 16.53 -34.73 66.38
N ALA A 3 17.30 -34.75 65.28
CA ALA A 3 17.81 -33.57 64.56
C ALA A 3 16.71 -32.95 63.67
N PRO A 4 16.70 -31.63 63.42
CA PRO A 4 15.96 -31.05 62.32
C PRO A 4 16.88 -30.66 61.15
N VAL A 5 16.43 -31.09 59.97
CA VAL A 5 16.94 -30.84 58.64
C VAL A 5 16.51 -29.44 58.20
N PHE A 6 17.44 -28.61 57.71
CA PHE A 6 17.12 -27.36 57.01
C PHE A 6 17.17 -27.59 55.50
N ALA A 7 16.01 -27.44 54.87
CA ALA A 7 15.82 -27.58 53.43
C ALA A 7 16.39 -26.35 52.69
N VAL A 8 17.22 -26.59 51.68
CA VAL A 8 17.71 -25.57 50.74
C VAL A 8 16.66 -25.40 49.64
N LEU A 9 16.07 -24.21 49.54
CA LEU A 9 15.12 -23.84 48.50
C LEU A 9 15.89 -23.35 47.27
N ALA A 10 15.98 -24.20 46.23
CA ALA A 10 16.55 -23.81 44.94
C ALA A 10 15.49 -23.05 44.12
N VAL A 11 15.71 -21.76 43.89
CA VAL A 11 14.90 -20.94 42.96
C VAL A 11 15.43 -21.17 41.54
N ALA A 12 14.67 -21.90 40.74
CA ALA A 12 14.96 -22.09 39.32
C ALA A 12 14.51 -20.86 38.52
N LEU A 13 15.47 -20.15 37.92
CA LEU A 13 15.24 -19.11 36.93
C LEU A 13 14.81 -19.76 35.60
N LEU A 14 13.55 -19.56 35.20
CA LEU A 14 13.08 -19.95 33.88
C LEU A 14 13.49 -18.86 32.85
N PRO A 15 14.19 -19.23 31.76
CA PRO A 15 14.43 -18.29 30.66
C PRO A 15 13.11 -17.99 29.95
N GLY A 16 12.74 -16.71 29.92
CA GLY A 16 11.61 -16.21 29.14
C GLY A 16 11.84 -16.47 27.65
N ALA A 17 11.11 -17.43 27.11
CA ALA A 17 11.02 -17.66 25.68
C ALA A 17 10.21 -16.52 25.06
N CYS A 18 10.90 -15.55 24.45
CA CYS A 18 10.28 -14.61 23.51
C CYS A 18 9.75 -15.42 22.33
N GLY A 19 8.45 -15.70 22.32
CA GLY A 19 7.76 -16.28 21.18
C GLY A 19 7.85 -15.33 19.99
N ARG A 20 8.72 -15.65 19.03
CA ARG A 20 8.67 -15.05 17.69
C ARG A 20 7.36 -15.53 17.05
N GLN A 21 6.45 -14.59 16.80
CA GLN A 21 5.32 -14.84 15.92
C GLN A 21 5.86 -15.34 14.57
N PRO A 22 5.34 -16.45 14.03
CA PRO A 22 5.70 -16.86 12.69
C PRO A 22 5.29 -15.74 11.74
N GLU A 23 6.29 -15.16 11.09
CA GLU A 23 6.12 -14.19 10.02
C GLU A 23 5.25 -14.88 8.97
N ARG A 24 4.08 -14.29 8.71
CA ARG A 24 3.09 -14.86 7.82
C ARG A 24 3.66 -14.79 6.42
N GLU A 25 4.31 -15.88 6.01
CA GLU A 25 4.95 -16.03 4.71
C GLU A 25 3.89 -15.85 3.62
N MET A 26 3.83 -14.67 3.03
CA MET A 26 2.89 -14.41 1.96
C MET A 26 3.37 -15.13 0.70
N PRO A 27 2.48 -15.78 -0.05
CA PRO A 27 2.84 -16.37 -1.33
C PRO A 27 3.41 -15.27 -2.23
N VAL A 28 4.64 -15.47 -2.71
CA VAL A 28 5.27 -14.60 -3.70
C VAL A 28 4.45 -14.69 -4.98
N ALA A 29 3.71 -13.63 -5.30
CA ALA A 29 2.96 -13.54 -6.55
C ALA A 29 3.95 -13.62 -7.72
N ARG A 30 3.70 -14.48 -8.71
CA ARG A 30 4.52 -14.55 -9.93
C ARG A 30 4.23 -13.31 -10.79
N THR A 31 5.30 -12.67 -11.25
CA THR A 31 5.37 -11.31 -11.81
C THR A 31 5.40 -11.29 -13.33
N ASP A 32 4.80 -12.28 -14.00
CA ASP A 32 4.79 -12.32 -15.45
C ASP A 32 3.60 -11.50 -15.96
N GLU A 33 3.86 -10.19 -16.14
CA GLU A 33 3.13 -9.17 -16.90
C GLU A 33 1.60 -9.22 -16.79
N ILE A 34 1.09 -8.62 -15.72
CA ILE A 34 -0.34 -8.32 -15.64
C ILE A 34 -0.59 -6.98 -16.34
N PRO A 35 -1.37 -6.95 -17.44
CA PRO A 35 -1.67 -5.70 -18.14
C PRO A 35 -2.24 -4.67 -17.16
N GLY A 36 -1.69 -3.46 -17.15
CA GLY A 36 -2.11 -2.41 -16.21
C GLY A 36 -1.50 -2.53 -14.81
N ALA A 37 -0.31 -3.16 -14.70
CA ALA A 37 0.52 -3.11 -13.51
C ALA A 37 1.73 -2.18 -13.71
N TRP A 38 2.08 -1.42 -12.68
CA TRP A 38 3.20 -0.50 -12.69
C TRP A 38 4.14 -0.78 -11.53
N LEU A 39 5.44 -0.83 -11.80
CA LEU A 39 6.46 -0.97 -10.77
C LEU A 39 6.80 0.38 -10.17
N THR A 40 7.01 0.40 -8.86
CA THR A 40 7.56 1.56 -8.17
C THR A 40 9.01 1.82 -8.57
N SER A 41 9.53 3.00 -8.23
CA SER A 41 10.85 3.48 -8.65
C SER A 41 12.01 2.52 -8.35
N ASN A 42 11.92 1.70 -7.30
CA ASN A 42 12.93 0.66 -7.02
C ASN A 42 12.41 -0.76 -7.25
N GLY A 43 11.18 -0.92 -7.74
CA GLY A 43 10.58 -2.22 -8.05
C GLY A 43 10.17 -3.05 -6.83
N SER A 44 10.12 -2.45 -5.64
CA SER A 44 9.68 -3.14 -4.41
C SER A 44 8.19 -3.46 -4.40
N TRP A 45 7.40 -2.70 -5.15
CA TRP A 45 5.97 -2.93 -5.28
C TRP A 45 5.51 -2.90 -6.73
N GLU A 46 4.52 -3.72 -6.99
CA GLU A 46 3.69 -3.66 -8.18
C GLU A 46 2.33 -3.05 -7.81
N VAL A 47 1.88 -2.08 -8.59
CA VAL A 47 0.67 -1.31 -8.36
C VAL A 47 -0.29 -1.51 -9.53
N ARG A 48 -1.57 -1.76 -9.22
CA ARG A 48 -2.68 -1.77 -10.19
C ARG A 48 -3.75 -0.79 -9.81
N VAL A 49 -4.40 -0.24 -10.81
CA VAL A 49 -5.48 0.75 -10.66
C VAL A 49 -6.70 0.26 -11.43
N ASP A 50 -7.77 -0.06 -10.71
CA ASP A 50 -9.05 -0.47 -11.26
C ASP A 50 -10.12 0.57 -10.92
N TRP A 51 -10.79 1.15 -11.92
CA TRP A 51 -11.82 2.16 -11.67
C TRP A 51 -13.14 1.51 -11.22
N GLU A 52 -13.62 1.85 -10.02
CA GLU A 52 -15.00 1.56 -9.60
C GLU A 52 -15.98 2.55 -10.23
N THR A 53 -15.55 3.81 -10.38
CA THR A 53 -16.29 4.87 -11.04
C THR A 53 -15.29 5.87 -11.63
N GLY A 54 -15.49 6.26 -12.89
CA GLY A 54 -14.55 7.12 -13.61
C GLY A 54 -13.60 6.35 -14.53
N PRO A 55 -12.54 7.01 -15.03
CA PRO A 55 -12.20 8.41 -14.80
C PRO A 55 -13.15 9.35 -15.59
N ARG A 56 -13.61 10.44 -14.97
CA ARG A 56 -14.43 11.50 -15.56
C ARG A 56 -13.92 12.87 -15.12
N ALA A 57 -14.02 13.83 -16.04
CA ALA A 57 -13.66 15.21 -15.79
C ALA A 57 -14.76 15.96 -15.02
N GLY A 58 -14.40 17.04 -14.32
CA GLY A 58 -15.35 17.97 -13.71
C GLY A 58 -16.12 17.44 -12.50
N THR A 59 -15.79 16.23 -12.01
CA THR A 59 -16.44 15.61 -10.84
C THR A 59 -15.41 14.97 -9.88
N VAL A 60 -15.75 14.97 -8.60
CA VAL A 60 -15.00 14.28 -7.53
C VAL A 60 -15.46 12.84 -7.31
N ASP A 61 -16.48 12.38 -8.05
CA ASP A 61 -17.10 11.05 -7.88
C ASP A 61 -16.22 9.90 -8.40
N ASN A 62 -15.01 10.19 -8.85
CA ASN A 62 -14.10 9.15 -9.32
C ASN A 62 -13.57 8.34 -8.14
N VAL A 63 -13.64 7.03 -8.30
CA VAL A 63 -13.21 6.05 -7.30
C VAL A 63 -12.39 4.98 -8.00
N ALA A 64 -11.19 4.74 -7.49
CA ALA A 64 -10.31 3.67 -7.93
C ALA A 64 -10.03 2.71 -6.79
N ARG A 65 -9.88 1.43 -7.12
CA ARG A 65 -9.26 0.42 -6.29
C ARG A 65 -7.79 0.35 -6.65
N LEU A 66 -6.92 0.52 -5.65
CA LEU A 66 -5.50 0.22 -5.77
C LEU A 66 -5.22 -1.16 -5.22
N THR A 67 -4.54 -1.99 -6.01
CA THR A 67 -3.96 -3.24 -5.53
C THR A 67 -2.45 -3.11 -5.56
N ILE A 68 -1.81 -3.21 -4.39
CA ILE A 68 -0.37 -3.05 -4.21
C ILE A 68 0.18 -4.36 -3.64
N ALA A 69 1.02 -5.03 -4.44
CA ALA A 69 1.65 -6.28 -4.06
C ALA A 69 3.17 -6.08 -3.92
N PRO A 70 3.83 -6.75 -2.96
CA PRO A 70 5.28 -6.83 -2.95
C PRO A 70 5.79 -7.44 -4.26
N HIS A 71 6.89 -6.91 -4.78
CA HIS A 71 7.53 -7.35 -6.00
C HIS A 71 9.04 -7.58 -5.76
N GLY A 72 9.62 -8.54 -6.47
CA GLY A 72 11.03 -8.94 -6.29
C GLY A 72 11.32 -9.45 -4.87
N ASP A 73 12.33 -8.86 -4.22
CA ASP A 73 12.77 -9.28 -2.89
C ASP A 73 11.95 -8.66 -1.74
N ALA A 74 11.05 -7.71 -2.04
CA ALA A 74 10.22 -7.09 -1.02
C ALA A 74 9.28 -8.12 -0.38
N LYS A 75 9.23 -8.14 0.97
CA LYS A 75 8.37 -9.04 1.77
C LYS A 75 7.35 -8.32 2.65
N PHE A 76 7.28 -6.99 2.55
CA PHE A 76 6.46 -6.16 3.43
C PHE A 76 5.37 -5.44 2.64
N LEU A 77 4.25 -5.22 3.32
CA LEU A 77 3.08 -4.55 2.77
C LEU A 77 3.21 -3.02 2.88
N PRO A 78 2.51 -2.27 2.01
CA PRO A 78 2.40 -0.83 2.15
C PRO A 78 1.74 -0.45 3.48
N GLN A 79 2.34 0.50 4.20
CA GLN A 79 1.83 1.07 5.46
C GLN A 79 1.09 2.39 5.25
N LEU A 80 1.56 3.18 4.28
CA LEU A 80 0.97 4.44 3.89
C LEU A 80 0.92 4.54 2.37
N VAL A 81 -0.19 5.06 1.85
CA VAL A 81 -0.39 5.31 0.43
C VAL A 81 -0.95 6.71 0.26
N GLN A 82 -0.33 7.49 -0.62
CA GLN A 82 -0.80 8.81 -1.02
C GLN A 82 -0.99 8.85 -2.52
N VAL A 83 -2.10 9.44 -2.98
CA VAL A 83 -2.42 9.56 -4.40
C VAL A 83 -2.61 11.03 -4.75
N THR A 84 -1.93 11.49 -5.79
CA THR A 84 -2.02 12.87 -6.28
C THR A 84 -2.26 12.88 -7.80
N PRO A 85 -3.45 13.32 -8.25
CA PRO A 85 -3.71 13.56 -9.67
C PRO A 85 -2.87 14.73 -10.18
N TRP A 86 -2.25 14.55 -11.34
CA TRP A 86 -1.38 15.54 -11.96
C TRP A 86 -1.56 15.58 -13.47
N MET A 87 -1.63 16.77 -14.06
CA MET A 87 -1.71 16.94 -15.50
C MET A 87 -0.39 17.51 -16.00
N THR A 88 0.51 16.63 -16.47
CA THR A 88 1.89 17.01 -16.81
C THR A 88 1.95 18.11 -17.88
N ILE A 89 1.09 18.06 -18.90
CA ILE A 89 1.03 19.07 -19.97
C ILE A 89 0.65 20.48 -19.47
N HIS A 90 -0.03 20.59 -18.33
CA HIS A 90 -0.45 21.86 -17.76
C HIS A 90 0.31 22.23 -16.48
N GLY A 91 1.20 21.36 -15.99
CA GLY A 91 2.06 21.64 -14.86
C GLY A 91 1.32 21.86 -13.54
N HIS A 92 0.10 21.33 -13.40
CA HIS A 92 -0.69 21.46 -12.18
C HIS A 92 -1.47 20.18 -11.86
N GLY A 93 -1.91 20.06 -10.59
CA GLY A 93 -2.77 18.99 -10.12
C GLY A 93 -4.26 19.38 -10.14
N SER A 94 -5.04 18.67 -9.34
CA SER A 94 -6.48 18.85 -9.15
C SER A 94 -6.87 20.02 -8.23
N GLY A 95 -6.01 21.05 -8.11
CA GLY A 95 -6.21 22.17 -7.18
C GLY A 95 -6.18 21.73 -5.70
N ASN A 96 -7.19 22.15 -4.93
CA ASN A 96 -7.30 21.87 -3.50
C ASN A 96 -8.04 20.56 -3.16
N VAL A 97 -8.52 19.82 -4.15
CA VAL A 97 -9.18 18.53 -3.92
C VAL A 97 -8.13 17.46 -3.66
N ARG A 98 -8.25 16.77 -2.52
CA ARG A 98 -7.35 15.70 -2.09
C ARG A 98 -8.06 14.36 -2.13
N PRO A 99 -7.52 13.35 -2.83
CA PRO A 99 -8.03 12.00 -2.74
C PRO A 99 -8.01 11.48 -1.30
N VAL A 100 -9.00 10.67 -0.96
CA VAL A 100 -9.08 9.95 0.32
C VAL A 100 -8.71 8.50 0.07
N VAL A 101 -7.77 7.98 0.84
CA VAL A 101 -7.25 6.62 0.71
C VAL A 101 -7.69 5.81 1.93
N ASP A 102 -8.60 4.87 1.71
CA ASP A 102 -9.14 3.99 2.75
C ASP A 102 -8.62 2.57 2.56
N PHE A 103 -8.19 1.92 3.65
CA PHE A 103 -7.87 0.50 3.62
C PHE A 103 -9.16 -0.33 3.53
N THR A 104 -9.22 -1.27 2.60
CA THR A 104 -10.47 -2.03 2.35
C THR A 104 -10.69 -3.18 3.34
N GLY A 105 -9.73 -3.50 4.22
CA GLY A 105 -9.90 -4.50 5.28
C GLY A 105 -9.82 -5.95 4.80
N ASP A 106 -10.37 -6.22 3.62
CA ASP A 106 -10.63 -7.57 3.12
C ASP A 106 -9.39 -8.24 2.52
N ASN A 107 -8.48 -7.45 1.94
CA ASN A 107 -7.25 -7.93 1.32
C ASN A 107 -6.06 -7.01 1.68
N PRO A 108 -5.00 -7.52 2.33
CA PRO A 108 -3.79 -6.75 2.56
C PRO A 108 -3.23 -6.20 1.23
N GLY A 109 -2.83 -4.92 1.23
CA GLY A 109 -2.37 -4.23 0.03
C GLY A 109 -3.48 -3.67 -0.88
N THR A 110 -4.76 -3.81 -0.53
CA THR A 110 -5.88 -3.24 -1.30
C THR A 110 -6.44 -1.98 -0.64
N PHE A 111 -6.46 -0.89 -1.40
CA PHE A 111 -6.94 0.43 -0.96
C PHE A 111 -8.06 0.91 -1.87
N ARG A 112 -9.02 1.62 -1.30
CA ARG A 112 -10.04 2.36 -2.03
C ARG A 112 -9.66 3.83 -2.02
N VAL A 113 -9.49 4.40 -3.20
CA VAL A 113 -9.14 5.81 -3.39
C VAL A 113 -10.36 6.52 -3.94
N SER A 114 -10.92 7.41 -3.15
CA SER A 114 -12.10 8.20 -3.50
C SER A 114 -11.77 9.68 -3.57
N ASN A 115 -12.74 10.50 -3.98
CA ASN A 115 -12.57 11.95 -4.12
C ASN A 115 -11.44 12.32 -5.11
N ILE A 116 -11.26 11.51 -6.15
CA ILE A 116 -10.30 11.79 -7.23
C ILE A 116 -10.95 12.82 -8.16
N TYR A 117 -10.29 13.96 -8.34
CA TYR A 117 -10.79 15.04 -9.19
C TYR A 117 -9.90 15.25 -10.40
N PHE A 118 -10.48 15.16 -11.59
CA PHE A 118 -9.84 15.55 -12.84
C PHE A 118 -10.50 16.83 -13.34
N VAL A 119 -9.74 17.92 -13.46
CA VAL A 119 -10.30 19.24 -13.81
C VAL A 119 -10.87 19.25 -15.24
N MET A 120 -10.28 18.45 -16.14
CA MET A 120 -10.66 18.37 -17.55
C MET A 120 -10.31 16.99 -18.12
N SER A 121 -10.89 16.65 -19.28
CA SER A 121 -10.55 15.46 -20.06
C SER A 121 -9.11 15.51 -20.60
N GLY A 122 -8.55 14.35 -20.95
CA GLY A 122 -7.25 14.20 -21.58
C GLY A 122 -6.27 13.40 -20.71
N PRO A 123 -4.96 13.52 -20.99
CA PRO A 123 -3.93 12.75 -20.30
C PRO A 123 -3.65 13.31 -18.91
N TRP A 124 -3.71 12.43 -17.92
CA TRP A 124 -3.38 12.68 -16.53
C TRP A 124 -2.41 11.61 -16.02
N ASP A 125 -1.82 11.89 -14.87
CA ASP A 125 -0.99 11.00 -14.09
C ASP A 125 -1.57 10.87 -12.69
N LEU A 126 -1.66 9.64 -12.16
CA LEU A 126 -1.77 9.40 -10.73
C LEU A 126 -0.37 9.18 -10.19
N LYS A 127 0.13 10.16 -9.42
CA LYS A 127 1.38 10.04 -8.67
C LYS A 127 1.05 9.34 -7.36
N ILE A 128 1.56 8.12 -7.20
CA ILE A 128 1.30 7.29 -6.02
C ILE A 128 2.60 7.16 -5.24
N ALA A 129 2.60 7.65 -4.01
CA ALA A 129 3.69 7.46 -3.05
C ALA A 129 3.30 6.34 -2.08
N ILE A 130 4.20 5.37 -1.94
CA ILE A 130 3.99 4.17 -1.12
C ILE A 130 5.11 4.12 -0.09
N SER A 131 4.75 4.08 1.18
CA SER A 131 5.72 3.93 2.28
C SER A 131 5.53 2.60 2.99
N GLY A 132 6.65 1.95 3.32
CA GLY A 132 6.71 0.71 4.07
C GLY A 132 8.16 0.43 4.49
N ASP A 133 8.36 -0.27 5.60
CA ASP A 133 9.68 -0.66 6.12
C ASP A 133 10.71 0.49 6.19
N GLY A 134 10.25 1.68 6.55
CA GLY A 134 11.12 2.85 6.75
C GLY A 134 11.54 3.59 5.48
N PHE A 135 11.06 3.20 4.30
CA PHE A 135 11.33 3.91 3.05
C PHE A 135 10.04 4.26 2.30
N THR A 136 10.20 5.09 1.25
CA THR A 136 9.10 5.51 0.37
C THR A 136 9.53 5.38 -1.08
N GLU A 137 8.66 4.80 -1.90
CA GLU A 137 8.83 4.73 -3.34
C GLU A 137 7.66 5.39 -4.05
N ASN A 138 7.88 5.77 -5.30
CA ASN A 138 6.87 6.41 -6.11
C ASN A 138 6.60 5.59 -7.37
N VAL A 139 5.36 5.66 -7.85
CA VAL A 139 4.98 5.22 -9.18
C VAL A 139 4.09 6.28 -9.84
N VAL A 140 4.22 6.41 -11.15
CA VAL A 140 3.39 7.30 -11.96
C VAL A 140 2.54 6.43 -12.86
N VAL A 141 1.23 6.47 -12.64
CA VAL A 141 0.26 5.70 -13.42
C VAL A 141 -0.43 6.64 -14.42
N PRO A 142 -0.25 6.45 -15.74
CA PRO A 142 -0.95 7.26 -16.72
C PRO A 142 -2.45 6.94 -16.71
N VAL A 143 -3.27 7.98 -16.82
CA VAL A 143 -4.73 7.91 -16.86
C VAL A 143 -5.23 8.75 -18.02
N GLU A 144 -5.99 8.15 -18.94
CA GLU A 144 -6.72 8.90 -19.96
C GLU A 144 -8.13 9.20 -19.46
N VAL A 145 -8.46 10.48 -19.31
CA VAL A 145 -9.80 10.94 -18.93
C VAL A 145 -10.61 11.20 -20.21
N PRO A 146 -11.67 10.43 -20.51
CA PRO A 146 -12.44 10.58 -21.75
C PRO A 146 -13.03 11.98 -21.92
N ARG A 147 -13.27 12.36 -23.18
CA ARG A 147 -14.16 13.48 -23.51
C ARG A 147 -15.60 12.99 -23.40
N GLU A 148 -16.43 13.75 -22.71
CA GLU A 148 -17.88 13.54 -22.66
C GLU A 148 -18.59 14.22 -23.85
#